data_AF-A0A940ZCM1-F1
#
_entry.id   AF-A0A940ZCM1-F1
#
_cell.length_a   1.000
_cell.length_b   1.000
_cell.length_c   1.000
_cell.angle_alpha   90.00
_cell.angle_beta   90.00
_cell.angle_gamma   90.00
#
_symmetry.space_group_name_H-M   'P 1'
#
loop_
_entity.id
_entity.type
_entity.pdbx_description
1 polymer ?
#
loop_
_entity_poly.entity_id
_entity_poly.type
_entity_poly.pdbx_seq_one_letter_code
_entity_poly.pdbx_strand_id
1 'polypeptide(L)'
;MEVPEIAEGVVKVKCVARDPGLRAKIAVYSGDSDVDPVGACVGSKGSRVQGVVQELRGEKIDIIPWAEDPTKFVCNALAPAEISEVIIDETERSMEII
;
A
#
# COMPACT_ATOMS: atom_id res chain seq x y z
N MET A 1 -5.64 16.67 7.70
CA MET A 1 -5.23 15.60 6.75
C MET A 1 -4.06 14.89 7.41
N GLU A 2 -4.13 13.57 7.61
CA GLU A 2 -3.19 12.84 8.48
C GLU A 2 -1.75 12.79 7.93
N VAL A 3 -1.59 12.87 6.61
CA VAL A 3 -0.30 12.79 5.92
C VAL A 3 -0.08 14.07 5.10
N PRO A 4 0.71 15.04 5.59
CA PRO A 4 1.00 16.29 4.88
C PRO A 4 1.59 16.08 3.49
N GLU A 5 2.45 15.08 3.33
CA GLU A 5 3.14 14.76 2.08
C GLU A 5 2.17 14.37 0.96
N ILE A 6 0.98 13.84 1.31
CA ILE A 6 -0.11 13.60 0.37
C ILE A 6 -0.80 14.91 -0.02
N ALA A 7 -1.02 15.82 0.94
CA ALA A 7 -1.60 17.14 0.69
C ALA A 7 -0.75 17.97 -0.28
N GLU A 8 0.57 17.86 -0.12
CA GLU A 8 1.59 18.55 -0.92
C GLU A 8 1.85 17.87 -2.28
N GLY A 9 1.31 16.66 -2.48
CA GLY A 9 1.44 15.90 -3.73
C GLY A 9 2.79 15.20 -3.93
N VAL A 10 3.68 15.27 -2.93
CA VAL A 10 4.97 14.56 -2.88
C VAL A 10 4.74 13.05 -2.81
N VAL A 11 3.77 12.62 -2.01
CA VAL A 11 3.29 11.24 -1.96
C VAL A 11 1.94 11.16 -2.65
N LYS A 12 1.78 10.18 -3.53
CA LYS A 12 0.55 9.95 -4.30
C LYS A 12 -0.03 8.59 -3.93
N VAL A 13 -1.33 8.57 -3.63
CA VAL A 13 -2.10 7.32 -3.54
C VAL A 13 -2.39 6.85 -4.96
N LYS A 14 -1.92 5.66 -5.31
CA LYS A 14 -2.07 5.07 -6.64
C LYS A 14 -3.26 4.12 -6.74
N CYS A 15 -3.49 3.32 -5.71
CA CYS A 15 -4.59 2.36 -5.65
C CYS A 15 -5.09 2.21 -4.21
N VAL A 16 -6.37 1.89 -4.07
CA VAL A 16 -6.99 1.55 -2.79
C VAL A 16 -7.93 0.37 -3.00
N ALA A 17 -7.77 -0.67 -2.19
CA ALA A 17 -8.73 -1.76 -2.06
C ALA A 17 -9.21 -1.80 -0.61
N ARG A 18 -10.52 -1.76 -0.39
CA ARG A 18 -11.10 -1.61 0.95
C ARG A 18 -12.31 -2.49 1.14
N ASP A 19 -12.28 -3.26 2.21
CA ASP A 19 -13.44 -3.93 2.80
C ASP A 19 -13.79 -3.21 4.13
N PRO A 20 -14.82 -2.32 4.12
CA PRO A 20 -15.11 -1.42 5.23
C PRO A 20 -15.32 -2.14 6.57
N GLY A 21 -14.66 -1.65 7.61
CA GLY A 21 -14.72 -2.22 8.96
C GLY A 21 -13.86 -3.47 9.15
N LEU A 22 -13.23 -3.99 8.09
CA LEU A 22 -12.33 -5.13 8.16
C LEU A 22 -10.89 -4.74 7.83
N ARG A 23 -10.63 -4.39 6.57
CA ARG A 23 -9.28 -4.13 6.08
C ARG A 23 -9.26 -3.24 4.83
N ALA A 24 -8.28 -2.36 4.77
CA ALA A 24 -7.88 -1.64 3.58
C ALA A 24 -6.41 -1.90 3.23
N LYS A 25 -6.11 -1.98 1.94
CA LYS A 25 -4.76 -1.90 1.37
C LYS A 25 -4.65 -0.64 0.53
N ILE A 26 -3.62 0.17 0.81
CA ILE A 26 -3.38 1.46 0.16
C ILE A 26 -1.99 1.41 -0.48
N ALA A 27 -1.94 1.56 -1.79
CA ALA A 27 -0.69 1.60 -2.54
C ALA A 27 -0.25 3.06 -2.74
N VAL A 28 0.96 3.40 -2.28
CA VAL A 28 1.51 4.75 -2.30
C VAL A 28 2.81 4.83 -3.08
N TYR A 29 3.06 5.97 -3.70
CA TYR A 29 4.24 6.23 -4.54
C TYR A 29 4.75 7.64 -4.31
N SER A 30 6.07 7.83 -4.33
CA SER A 30 6.68 9.15 -4.52
C SER A 30 7.58 9.11 -5.75
N GLY A 31 7.57 10.21 -6.51
CA GLY A 31 8.54 10.42 -7.59
C GLY A 31 9.85 11.04 -7.10
N ASP A 32 9.91 11.43 -5.83
CA ASP A 32 11.10 11.94 -5.16
C ASP A 32 11.85 10.76 -4.53
N SER A 33 13.11 10.56 -4.93
CA SER A 33 13.96 9.48 -4.42
C SER A 33 14.34 9.64 -2.96
N ASP A 34 14.27 10.86 -2.43
CA ASP A 34 14.61 11.17 -1.04
C ASP A 34 13.42 10.96 -0.09
N VAL A 35 12.25 10.59 -0.63
CA VAL A 35 11.01 10.41 0.14
C VAL A 35 10.57 8.95 0.11
N ASP A 36 10.51 8.33 1.29
CA ASP A 36 9.83 7.06 1.48
C ASP A 36 8.30 7.28 1.61
N PRO A 37 7.50 6.90 0.60
CA PRO A 37 6.05 7.12 0.65
C PRO A 37 5.36 6.26 1.72
N VAL A 38 5.90 5.09 2.07
CA VAL A 38 5.31 4.23 3.10
C VAL A 38 5.59 4.83 4.47
N GLY A 39 6.85 5.17 4.75
CA GLY A 39 7.26 5.83 5.99
C GLY A 39 6.51 7.14 6.25
N ALA A 40 6.29 7.96 5.22
CA ALA A 40 5.46 9.15 5.31
C ALA A 40 4.03 8.83 5.77
N CYS A 41 3.39 7.80 5.21
CA CYS A 41 2.01 7.46 5.58
C CYS A 41 1.90 6.73 6.93
N VAL A 42 2.91 5.97 7.33
CA VAL A 42 2.93 5.20 8.59
C VAL A 42 3.28 6.12 9.77
N GLY A 43 4.26 7.00 9.62
CA GLY A 43 4.80 7.84 10.69
C GLY A 43 5.61 7.07 11.74
N SER A 44 6.17 7.79 12.71
CA SER A 44 7.00 7.21 13.77
C SER A 44 6.25 6.11 14.52
N LYS A 45 6.75 4.86 14.45
CA LYS A 45 6.11 3.68 15.05
C LYS A 45 4.64 3.50 14.67
N GLY A 46 4.24 3.93 13.46
CA GLY A 46 2.86 3.82 13.00
C GLY A 46 1.92 4.90 13.49
N SER A 47 2.41 5.97 14.14
CA SER A 47 1.56 6.96 14.81
C SER A 47 0.44 7.53 13.91
N ARG A 48 0.74 7.78 12.62
CA ARG A 48 -0.21 8.38 11.69
C ARG A 48 -1.27 7.37 11.25
N VAL A 49 -0.85 6.19 10.79
CA VAL A 49 -1.78 5.14 10.37
C VAL A 49 -2.64 4.64 11.54
N GLN A 50 -2.10 4.59 12.76
CA GLN A 50 -2.87 4.19 13.95
C GLN A 50 -3.98 5.20 14.29
N GLY A 51 -3.78 6.49 14.04
CA GLY A 51 -4.84 7.50 14.16
C GLY A 51 -6.03 7.18 13.26
N VAL A 52 -5.77 6.89 11.98
CA VAL A 52 -6.82 6.51 11.01
C VAL A 52 -7.48 5.18 11.39
N VAL A 53 -6.72 4.18 11.82
CA VAL A 53 -7.26 2.89 12.30
C VAL A 53 -8.22 3.12 13.46
N GLN A 54 -7.87 4.00 14.40
CA GLN A 54 -8.71 4.33 15.54
C GLN A 54 -10.00 5.04 15.11
N GLU A 55 -9.92 6.01 14.20
CA GLU A 55 -11.09 6.69 13.64
C GLU A 55 -12.02 5.72 12.89
N LEU A 56 -11.43 4.74 12.21
CA LEU A 56 -12.15 3.66 11.51
C LEU A 56 -12.48 2.46 12.40
N ARG A 57 -12.51 2.67 13.73
CA ARG A 57 -12.96 1.67 14.73
C ARG A 57 -12.23 0.34 14.65
N GLY A 58 -10.93 0.36 14.34
CA GLY A 58 -10.08 -0.82 14.28
C GLY A 58 -9.98 -1.48 12.91
N GLU A 59 -10.52 -0.87 11.84
CA GLU A 59 -10.28 -1.33 10.47
C GLU A 59 -8.77 -1.40 10.21
N LYS A 60 -8.26 -2.56 9.78
CA LYS A 60 -6.82 -2.75 9.55
C LYS A 60 -6.39 -2.01 8.29
N ILE A 61 -5.34 -1.20 8.35
CA ILE A 61 -4.84 -0.47 7.18
C ILE A 61 -3.42 -0.94 6.89
N ASP A 62 -3.24 -1.60 5.76
CA ASP A 62 -1.95 -1.97 5.22
C ASP A 62 -1.53 -0.92 4.17
N ILE A 63 -0.36 -0.31 4.36
CA ILE A 63 0.20 0.66 3.41
C ILE A 63 1.38 -0.02 2.71
N ILE A 64 1.33 -0.06 1.39
CA ILE A 64 2.30 -0.78 0.56
C ILE A 64 2.93 0.16 -0.48
N PRO A 65 4.19 -0.07 -0.87
CA PRO A 65 4.78 0.66 -1.98
C PRO A 65 4.16 0.21 -3.30
N TRP A 66 3.68 1.18 -4.08
CA TRP A 66 3.27 0.92 -5.46
C TRP A 66 4.51 0.67 -6.34
N ALA A 67 4.38 -0.20 -7.32
CA ALA A 67 5.40 -0.44 -8.34
C ALA A 67 4.74 -0.50 -9.71
N GLU A 68 5.47 -0.02 -10.72
CA GLU A 68 5.04 -0.11 -12.12
C GLU A 68 5.20 -1.53 -12.66
N ASP A 69 6.25 -2.22 -12.21
CA ASP A 69 6.44 -3.65 -12.47
C ASP A 69 5.33 -4.47 -11.77
N PRO A 70 4.50 -5.22 -12.53
CA PRO A 70 3.34 -5.91 -11.98
C PRO A 70 3.71 -7.02 -11.00
N THR A 71 4.82 -7.72 -11.24
CA THR A 71 5.34 -8.77 -10.34
C THR A 71 5.75 -8.18 -9.00
N LYS A 72 6.53 -7.11 -9.01
CA LYS A 72 6.92 -6.40 -7.78
C LYS A 72 5.69 -5.85 -7.04
N PHE A 73 4.72 -5.31 -7.78
CA PHE A 73 3.53 -4.76 -7.16
C PHE A 73 2.65 -5.83 -6.51
N VAL A 74 2.46 -6.99 -7.15
CA VAL A 74 1.69 -8.10 -6.54
C VAL A 74 2.39 -8.63 -5.28
N CYS A 75 3.73 -8.70 -5.29
CA CYS A 75 4.49 -9.08 -4.09
C CYS A 75 4.27 -8.12 -2.93
N ASN A 76 4.34 -6.81 -3.21
CA ASN A 76 4.04 -5.79 -2.19
C ASN A 76 2.58 -5.88 -1.71
N ALA A 77 1.64 -6.17 -2.61
CA ALA A 77 0.23 -6.23 -2.29
C ALA A 77 -0.14 -7.40 -1.36
N LEU A 78 0.55 -8.52 -1.50
CA LEU A 78 0.30 -9.72 -0.70
C LEU A 78 1.04 -9.72 0.64
N ALA A 79 1.93 -8.74 0.88
CA ALA A 79 2.54 -8.55 2.18
C ALA A 79 1.49 -8.57 3.32
N PRO A 80 1.74 -9.28 4.43
CA PRO A 80 3.02 -9.88 4.83
C PRO A 80 3.26 -11.33 4.36
N ALA A 81 2.45 -11.88 3.45
CA ALA A 81 2.70 -13.23 2.94
C ALA A 81 4.02 -13.28 2.16
N GLU A 82 4.80 -14.34 2.39
CA GLU A 82 6.00 -14.64 1.60
C GLU A 82 5.58 -15.40 0.35
N ILE A 83 6.09 -14.97 -0.81
CA ILE A 83 5.76 -15.56 -2.11
C ILE A 83 6.97 -16.34 -2.59
N SER A 84 6.74 -17.58 -2.99
CA SER A 84 7.77 -18.45 -3.57
C SER A 84 7.79 -18.36 -5.10
N GLU A 85 6.62 -18.17 -5.73
CA GLU A 85 6.51 -18.11 -7.18
C GLU A 85 5.34 -17.22 -7.64
N VAL A 86 5.54 -16.52 -8.77
CA VAL A 86 4.51 -15.74 -9.47
C VAL A 86 4.49 -16.18 -10.93
N ILE A 87 3.37 -16.77 -11.36
CA ILE A 87 3.13 -17.19 -12.74
C ILE A 87 2.16 -16.20 -13.36
N ILE A 88 2.52 -15.60 -14.50
CA ILE A 88 1.72 -14.57 -15.17
C ILE A 88 1.20 -15.12 -16.48
N ASP A 89 -0.12 -15.05 -16.66
CA ASP A 89 -0.78 -15.24 -17.94
C ASP A 89 -1.22 -13.87 -18.49
N GLU A 90 -0.47 -13.35 -19.46
CA GLU A 90 -0.78 -12.07 -20.11
C GLU A 90 -2.04 -12.13 -20.98
N THR A 91 -2.39 -13.33 -21.49
CA THR A 91 -3.55 -13.52 -22.38
C THR A 91 -4.83 -13.43 -21.57
N GLU A 92 -4.88 -14.16 -20.45
CA GLU A 92 -6.02 -14.16 -19.53
C GLU A 92 -5.97 -13.00 -18.51
N ARG A 93 -4.90 -12.20 -18.54
CA ARG A 93 -4.63 -11.11 -17.58
C ARG A 93 -4.75 -11.58 -16.13
N SER A 94 -4.20 -12.76 -15.84
CA SER A 94 -4.29 -13.41 -14.54
C SER A 94 -2.89 -13.70 -13.98
N MET A 95 -2.83 -13.86 -12.66
CA MET A 95 -1.62 -14.25 -11.95
C MET A 95 -1.94 -15.38 -10.99
N GLU A 96 -1.10 -16.42 -11.02
CA GLU A 96 -1.09 -17.47 -10.01
C GLU A 96 0.09 -17.22 -9.06
N ILE A 97 -0.17 -17.36 -7.76
CA ILE A 97 0.78 -17.05 -6.70
C ILE A 97 0.89 -18.27 -5.79
N ILE A 98 2.13 -18.73 -5.56
CA ILE A 98 2.47 -19.89 -4.73
C ILE A 98 3.31 -19.46 -3.54
#